data_AF-A0A5K0Y6Z1-F1
#
_entry.id   AF-A0A5K0Y6Z1-F1
#
_cell.length_a   1.000
_cell.length_b   1.000
_cell.length_c   1.000
_cell.angle_alpha   90.00
_cell.angle_beta   90.00
_cell.angle_gamma   90.00
#
_symmetry.space_group_name_H-M   'P 1'
#
loop_
_entity.id
_entity.type
_entity.pdbx_description
1 polymer ?
#
loop_
_entity_poly.entity_id
_entity_poly.type
_entity_poly.pdbx_seq_one_letter_code
_entity_poly.pdbx_strand_id
1 'polypeptide(L)' 'GGSSTSRLAIYKACSEEGCFGVDLLNGIDDAVRDGVDIIFL' A
#
# COMPACT_ATOMS: atom_id res chain seq x y z
N GLY A 1 6.02 -14.45 -9.48
CA GLY A 1 5.58 -14.16 -8.10
C GLY A 1 6.19 -15.19 -7.18
N GLY A 2 6.82 -14.77 -6.08
CA GLY A 2 7.60 -15.64 -5.20
C GLY A 2 6.80 -16.42 -4.15
N SER A 3 5.53 -16.06 -3.93
CA SER A 3 4.61 -16.77 -3.02
C SER A 3 3.22 -16.77 -3.62
N SER A 4 2.71 -17.95 -3.98
CA SER A 4 1.37 -18.15 -4.54
C SER A 4 0.27 -18.19 -3.48
N THR A 5 0.64 -18.26 -2.19
CA THR A 5 -0.29 -18.32 -1.06
C THR A 5 -0.43 -16.98 -0.32
N SER A 6 0.44 -16.01 -0.62
CA SER A 6 0.35 -14.66 -0.05
C SER A 6 -0.89 -13.93 -0.55
N ARG A 7 -1.50 -13.15 0.33
CA ARG A 7 -2.62 -12.25 -0.01
C ARG A 7 -2.06 -10.90 -0.44
N LEU A 8 -2.69 -10.29 -1.44
CA LEU A 8 -2.31 -8.97 -1.95
C LEU A 8 -3.39 -7.96 -1.56
N ALA A 9 -2.99 -6.89 -0.89
CA ALA A 9 -3.80 -5.69 -0.66
C ALA A 9 -3.19 -4.54 -1.48
N ILE A 10 -4.04 -3.71 -2.09
CA ILE A 10 -3.61 -2.60 -2.96
C ILE A 10 -4.15 -1.30 -2.38
N TYR A 11 -3.25 -0.36 -2.11
CA TYR A 11 -3.55 0.97 -1.61
C TYR A 11 -3.15 2.00 -2.67
N LYS A 12 -4.13 2.71 -3.22
CA LYS A 12 -3.86 3.73 -4.25
C LYS A 12 -3.37 5.01 -3.56
N ALA A 13 -2.07 5.24 -3.60
CA ALA A 13 -1.42 6.43 -3.05
C ALA A 13 -1.00 7.47 -4.10
N CYS A 14 -1.11 7.15 -5.39
CA CYS A 14 -0.73 8.04 -6.49
C CYS A 14 -1.89 8.26 -7.45
N SER A 15 -1.95 9.45 -8.04
CA SER A 15 -2.86 9.83 -9.11
C SER A 15 -2.09 10.12 -10.39
N GLU A 16 -2.80 10.51 -11.45
CA GLU A 16 -2.20 10.99 -12.71
C GLU A 16 -1.33 12.25 -12.49
N GLU A 17 -1.56 12.99 -11.40
CA GLU A 17 -0.83 14.21 -11.04
C GLU A 17 0.46 13.92 -10.24
N GLY A 18 0.64 12.66 -9.81
CA GLY A 18 1.79 12.20 -9.05
C GLY A 18 1.41 11.60 -7.69
N CYS A 19 2.42 11.42 -6.84
CA CYS A 19 2.28 10.87 -5.50
C CYS A 19 2.59 11.98 -4.49
N PHE A 20 1.57 12.44 -3.78
CA PHE A 20 1.81 13.36 -2.67
C PHE A 20 2.20 12.55 -1.43
N GLY A 21 3.16 13.07 -0.65
CA GLY A 21 3.59 12.40 0.59
C GLY A 21 2.43 12.14 1.56
N VAL A 22 1.40 13.00 1.55
CA VAL A 22 0.19 12.81 2.36
C VAL A 22 -0.61 11.59 1.92
N ASP A 23 -0.77 11.35 0.62
CA ASP A 23 -1.52 10.21 0.10
C ASP A 23 -0.76 8.90 0.33
N LEU A 24 0.57 8.95 0.24
CA LEU A 24 1.44 7.83 0.61
C LEU A 24 1.33 7.47 2.09
N LEU A 25 1.39 8.47 2.97
CA LEU A 25 1.25 8.24 4.41
C LEU A 25 -0.13 7.72 4.78
N ASN A 26 -1.19 8.20 4.13
CA ASN A 26 -2.54 7.68 4.32
C ASN A 26 -2.63 6.19 3.90
N GLY A 27 -2.08 5.84 2.73
CA GLY A 27 -2.05 4.44 2.28
C GLY A 27 -1.26 3.53 3.22
N ILE A 28 -0.17 4.02 3.81
CA ILE A 28 0.61 3.27 4.81
C ILE A 28 -0.19 3.09 6.11
N ASP A 29 -0.85 4.14 6.59
CA ASP A 29 -1.67 4.07 7.82
C ASP A 29 -2.82 3.06 7.67
N ASP A 30 -3.46 3.03 6.50
CA ASP A 30 -4.47 2.02 6.17
C ASP A 30 -3.88 0.61 6.11
N ALA A 31 -2.72 0.42 5.48
CA ALA A 31 -2.04 -0.88 5.42
C ALA A 31 -1.64 -1.41 6.82
N VAL A 32 -1.19 -0.53 7.71
CA VAL A 32 -0.87 -0.87 9.10
C VAL A 32 -2.14 -1.27 9.85
N ARG A 33 -3.24 -0.53 9.69
CA ARG A 33 -4.52 -0.83 10.33
C ARG A 33 -5.11 -2.16 9.86
N ASP A 34 -4.91 -2.50 8.59
CA ASP A 34 -5.36 -3.77 8.00
C ASP A 34 -4.46 -4.96 8.38
N GLY A 35 -3.33 -4.71 9.06
CA GLY A 35 -2.43 -5.75 9.54
C GLY A 35 -1.59 -6.40 8.44
N VAL A 36 -1.22 -5.64 7.40
CA VAL A 36 -0.35 -6.14 6.32
C VAL A 36 1.05 -6.47 6.85
N ASP A 37 1.55 -7.66 6.54
CA ASP A 37 2.85 -8.13 7.01
C ASP A 37 4.05 -7.41 6.34
N ILE A 38 3.92 -7.07 5.05
CA ILE A 38 4.98 -6.41 4.25
C ILE A 38 4.34 -5.36 3.35
N ILE A 39 4.84 -4.12 3.43
CA ILE A 39 4.39 -2.99 2.60
C ILE A 39 5.40 -2.76 1.47
N PHE A 40 4.90 -2.61 0.25
CA PHE A 40 5.66 -2.14 -0.92
C PHE A 40 5.06 -0.82 -1.39
N LEU A 41 5.91 0.18 -1.66
CA LEU A 41 5.53 1.53 -2.09
C LEU A 41 5.83 1.72 -3.57
#